data_AF-A0A2J8A9A2-F1
#
_entry.id   AF-A0A2J8A9A2-F1
#
_cell.length_a   1.000
_cell.length_b   1.000
_cell.length_c   1.000
_cell.angle_alpha   90.00
_cell.angle_beta   90.00
_cell.angle_gamma   90.00
#
_symmetry.space_group_name_H-M   'P 1'
#
loop_
_entity.id
_entity.type
_entity.pdbx_description
1 polymer ?
#
loop_
_entity_poly.entity_id
_entity_poly.type
_entity_poly.pdbx_seq_one_letter_code
_entity_poly.pdbx_strand_id
1 'polypeptide(L)'
;MARSLERAVFGIALLLALAANGQEVDGQGQVDAAAAVGEAAQASGEPLTIKLRPGSTRKKAEVKALAERLRQLPSLQGCAITAVSRDILVVSPTARHSTEQLKRELLLQPDVYEVEVGEMTHRREGDKPYDQVKRELLEKAVNGSQVRIRDRIRNKINQLIGRRSKDAAVDEAGDAFVAEAGAKAAKRAAKRAKRARRAKRRKEKREAAKGDSKEEVEL
;
A
#
# COMPACT_ATOMS: atom_id res chain seq x y z
N MET A 1 9.89 38.17 6.80
CA MET A 1 8.58 38.16 7.48
C MET A 1 7.36 38.03 6.55
N ALA A 2 7.52 37.77 5.24
CA ALA A 2 6.38 37.70 4.30
C ALA A 2 5.76 36.29 4.10
N ARG A 3 6.29 35.23 4.73
CA ARG A 3 5.82 33.83 4.52
C ARG A 3 4.82 33.32 5.57
N SER A 4 4.49 34.14 6.58
CA SER A 4 3.59 33.75 7.69
C SER A 4 2.10 33.91 7.31
N LEU A 5 1.76 34.95 6.55
CA LEU A 5 0.38 35.24 6.15
C LEU A 5 -0.19 34.22 5.15
N GLU A 6 0.62 33.64 4.26
CA GLU A 6 0.12 32.68 3.25
C GLU A 6 -0.33 31.34 3.84
N ARG A 7 0.19 30.94 5.00
CA ARG A 7 -0.14 29.64 5.63
C ARG A 7 -1.42 29.70 6.47
N ALA A 8 -1.68 30.84 7.11
CA ALA A 8 -2.93 31.05 7.86
C ALA A 8 -4.15 31.12 6.93
N VAL A 9 -4.01 31.74 5.75
CA VAL A 9 -5.09 31.81 4.74
C VAL A 9 -5.40 30.43 4.16
N PHE A 10 -4.40 29.56 3.99
CA PHE A 10 -4.59 28.19 3.51
C PHE A 10 -5.39 27.31 4.49
N GLY A 11 -5.23 27.50 5.80
CA GLY A 11 -5.97 26.75 6.82
C GLY A 11 -7.47 27.05 6.82
N ILE A 12 -7.84 28.33 6.67
CA ILE A 12 -9.24 28.76 6.62
C ILE A 12 -9.89 28.38 5.28
N ALA A 13 -9.15 28.52 4.17
CA ALA A 13 -9.66 28.15 2.84
C ALA A 13 -9.92 26.64 2.69
N LEU A 14 -9.10 25.78 3.32
CA LEU A 14 -9.32 24.32 3.29
C LEU A 14 -10.55 23.91 4.12
N LEU A 15 -10.84 24.64 5.20
CA LEU A 15 -12.03 24.44 6.03
C LEU A 15 -13.32 24.86 5.32
N LEU A 16 -13.28 25.96 4.55
CA LEU A 16 -14.39 26.40 3.69
C LEU A 16 -14.62 25.47 2.48
N ALA A 17 -13.56 24.95 1.86
CA ALA A 17 -13.67 24.04 0.72
C ALA A 17 -14.22 22.64 1.09
N LEU A 18 -14.07 22.21 2.35
CA LEU A 18 -14.71 20.98 2.83
C LEU A 18 -16.21 21.17 3.12
N ALA A 19 -16.66 22.36 3.50
CA ALA A 19 -18.07 22.67 3.70
C ALA A 19 -18.86 22.72 2.38
N ALA A 20 -18.21 23.14 1.28
CA ALA A 20 -18.86 23.28 -0.02
C ALA A 20 -19.09 21.95 -0.79
N ASN A 21 -18.42 20.85 -0.40
CA ASN A 21 -18.56 19.55 -1.07
C ASN A 21 -19.54 18.59 -0.35
N GLY A 22 -20.27 19.09 0.65
CA GLY A 22 -21.29 18.34 1.37
C GLY A 22 -22.67 18.47 0.73
N GLN A 23 -22.99 17.52 -0.16
CA GLN A 23 -24.33 16.98 -0.40
C GLN A 23 -25.46 17.94 -0.83
N GLU A 24 -25.75 17.97 -2.13
CA GLU A 24 -27.12 18.07 -2.62
C GLU A 24 -27.84 16.74 -2.30
N VAL A 25 -28.79 16.78 -1.37
CA VAL A 25 -29.83 15.76 -1.24
C VAL A 25 -31.16 16.49 -1.35
N ASP A 26 -31.82 16.28 -2.47
CA ASP A 26 -33.21 16.64 -2.68
C ASP A 26 -34.11 15.99 -1.62
N GLY A 27 -35.05 16.77 -1.08
CA GLY A 27 -36.21 16.20 -0.39
C GLY A 27 -36.51 16.82 0.97
N GLN A 28 -37.33 17.86 0.94
CA GLN A 28 -38.37 18.20 1.92
C GLN A 28 -38.19 17.65 3.35
N GLY A 29 -37.70 18.52 4.23
CA GLY A 29 -37.61 18.27 5.67
C GLY A 29 -37.03 19.46 6.38
N GLN A 30 -37.77 20.58 6.39
CA GLN A 30 -37.41 21.79 7.11
C GLN A 30 -37.59 21.53 8.61
N VAL A 31 -36.52 21.07 9.25
CA VAL A 31 -36.36 21.07 10.71
C VAL A 31 -35.02 21.72 11.00
N ASP A 32 -35.08 22.77 11.80
CA ASP A 32 -34.03 23.70 12.22
C ASP A 32 -32.66 23.06 12.50
N ALA A 33 -31.84 22.88 11.45
CA ALA A 33 -30.44 22.48 11.57
C ALA A 33 -29.48 23.69 11.75
N ALA A 34 -30.00 24.92 11.69
CA ALA A 34 -29.21 26.13 11.87
C ALA A 34 -28.91 26.47 13.35
N ALA A 35 -29.66 25.90 14.29
CA ALA A 35 -29.49 26.17 15.73
C ALA A 35 -28.39 25.31 16.40
N ALA A 36 -27.97 24.20 15.79
CA ALA A 36 -26.94 23.31 16.37
C ALA A 36 -25.49 23.64 15.96
N VAL A 37 -25.30 24.58 15.03
CA VAL A 37 -23.95 25.01 14.57
C VAL A 37 -23.43 26.21 15.39
N GLY A 38 -24.28 26.85 16.20
CA GLY A 38 -23.95 28.06 16.97
C GLY A 38 -23.28 27.82 18.34
N GLU A 39 -23.29 26.60 18.89
CA GLU A 39 -22.89 26.35 20.29
C GLU A 39 -21.54 25.61 20.45
N ALA A 40 -20.69 25.62 19.42
CA ALA A 40 -19.30 25.12 19.51
C ALA A 40 -18.23 26.21 19.37
N ALA A 41 -18.63 27.48 19.36
CA ALA A 41 -17.73 28.64 19.34
C ALA A 41 -17.20 29.03 20.74
N GLN A 42 -17.25 28.12 21.71
CA GLN A 42 -16.72 28.34 23.05
C GLN A 42 -15.23 27.95 23.09
N ALA A 43 -14.38 28.95 22.86
CA ALA A 43 -12.93 28.95 23.14
C ALA A 43 -12.24 27.62 22.80
N SER A 44 -12.22 27.24 21.52
CA SER A 44 -11.38 26.13 21.08
C SER A 44 -9.93 26.48 21.37
N GLY A 45 -9.24 25.67 22.18
CA GLY A 45 -7.80 25.84 22.38
C GLY A 45 -7.05 25.73 21.05
N GLU A 46 -5.79 26.17 21.03
CA GLU A 46 -4.96 26.08 19.82
C GLU A 46 -4.95 24.64 19.29
N PRO A 47 -5.17 24.43 17.98
CA PRO A 47 -5.19 23.10 17.40
C PRO A 47 -3.79 22.48 17.47
N LEU A 48 -3.74 21.22 17.89
CA LEU A 48 -2.50 20.45 17.94
C LEU A 48 -2.37 19.63 16.66
N THR A 49 -1.26 19.78 15.95
CA THR A 49 -0.95 18.95 14.78
C THR A 49 -0.02 17.82 15.20
N ILE A 50 -0.48 16.59 15.01
CA ILE A 50 0.24 15.37 15.35
C ILE A 50 0.83 14.79 14.08
N LYS A 51 2.15 14.65 14.04
CA LYS A 51 2.86 13.89 13.01
C LYS A 51 3.15 12.49 13.52
N LEU A 52 2.64 11.51 12.79
CA LEU A 52 2.81 10.09 13.10
C LEU A 52 4.21 9.60 12.72
N ARG A 53 4.61 8.46 13.27
CA ARG A 53 5.93 7.88 13.04
C ARG A 53 6.19 7.63 11.55
N PRO A 54 7.24 8.22 10.96
CA PRO A 54 7.55 8.04 9.55
C PRO A 54 8.12 6.63 9.31
N GLY A 55 7.76 6.01 8.18
CA GLY A 55 8.26 4.69 7.78
C GLY A 55 7.23 3.56 7.84
N SER A 56 6.12 3.75 8.54
CA SER A 56 4.95 2.87 8.41
C SER A 56 4.16 3.26 7.16
N THR A 57 3.96 2.32 6.23
CA THR A 57 3.08 2.54 5.06
C THR A 57 1.62 2.45 5.47
N ARG A 58 1.13 3.46 6.21
CA ARG A 58 -0.22 3.44 6.79
C ARG A 58 -1.28 3.58 5.72
N LYS A 59 -2.33 2.75 5.81
CA LYS A 59 -3.56 2.92 5.01
C LYS A 59 -4.48 3.94 5.69
N LYS A 60 -5.35 4.58 4.91
CA LYS A 60 -6.36 5.54 5.46
C LYS A 60 -7.22 4.91 6.57
N ALA A 61 -7.54 3.62 6.47
CA ALA A 61 -8.29 2.89 7.49
C ALA A 61 -7.52 2.77 8.82
N GLU A 62 -6.21 2.53 8.77
CA GLU A 62 -5.36 2.41 9.97
C GLU A 62 -5.23 3.75 10.69
N VAL A 63 -5.15 4.84 9.95
CA VAL A 63 -5.09 6.20 10.50
C VAL A 63 -6.41 6.55 11.20
N LYS A 64 -7.55 6.15 10.63
CA LYS A 64 -8.86 6.30 11.28
C LYS A 64 -8.95 5.49 12.57
N ALA A 65 -8.54 4.22 12.54
CA ALA A 65 -8.51 3.37 13.73
C ALA A 65 -7.58 3.95 14.82
N LEU A 66 -6.48 4.60 14.42
CA LEU A 66 -5.60 5.28 15.35
C LEU A 66 -6.27 6.52 15.96
N ALA A 67 -6.95 7.33 15.14
CA ALA A 67 -7.73 8.47 15.64
C ALA A 67 -8.82 8.02 16.62
N GLU A 68 -9.50 6.91 16.35
CA GLU A 68 -10.48 6.32 17.27
C GLU A 68 -9.84 5.85 18.57
N ARG A 69 -8.66 5.20 18.51
CA ARG A 69 -7.91 4.79 19.70
C ARG A 69 -7.48 6.01 20.54
N LEU A 70 -7.04 7.09 19.90
CA LEU A 70 -6.70 8.32 20.59
C LEU A 70 -7.92 8.95 21.28
N ARG A 71 -9.12 8.87 20.67
CA ARG A 71 -10.37 9.35 21.31
C ARG A 71 -10.76 8.55 22.55
N GLN A 72 -10.31 7.30 22.66
CA GLN A 72 -10.57 6.46 23.85
C GLN A 72 -9.72 6.87 25.05
N LEU A 73 -8.66 7.67 24.86
CA LEU A 73 -7.83 8.16 25.95
C LEU A 73 -8.62 9.17 26.79
N PRO A 74 -8.64 9.04 28.14
CA PRO A 74 -9.42 9.90 29.02
C PRO A 74 -9.18 11.38 28.80
N SER A 75 -7.92 11.77 28.61
CA SER A 75 -7.52 13.16 28.45
C SER A 75 -7.82 13.73 27.07
N LEU A 76 -8.21 12.90 26.11
CA LEU A 76 -8.66 13.33 24.77
C LEU A 76 -10.18 13.17 24.61
N GLN A 77 -10.90 12.78 25.66
CA GLN A 77 -12.35 12.65 25.61
C GLN A 77 -13.01 14.01 25.35
N GLY A 78 -13.81 14.07 24.29
CA GLY A 78 -14.43 15.33 23.87
C GLY A 78 -13.54 16.24 23.02
N CYS A 79 -12.29 15.86 22.73
CA CYS A 79 -11.48 16.53 21.71
C CYS A 79 -11.89 16.06 20.30
N ALA A 80 -11.95 16.98 19.34
CA ALA A 80 -12.20 16.62 17.95
C ALA A 80 -10.89 16.19 17.27
N ILE A 81 -10.79 14.93 16.87
CA ILE A 81 -9.61 14.38 16.19
C ILE A 81 -9.97 14.15 14.73
N THR A 82 -9.23 14.79 13.81
CA THR A 82 -9.43 14.67 12.36
C THR A 82 -8.15 14.20 11.68
N ALA A 83 -8.29 13.35 10.65
CA ALA A 83 -7.17 12.87 9.86
C ALA A 83 -7.02 13.72 8.60
N VAL A 84 -5.96 14.55 8.54
CA VAL A 84 -5.67 15.42 7.39
C VAL A 84 -4.93 14.64 6.31
N SER A 85 -4.00 13.78 6.70
CA SER A 85 -3.23 12.94 5.77
C SER A 85 -2.94 11.56 6.36
N ARG A 86 -2.15 10.74 5.66
CA ARG A 86 -1.77 9.40 6.12
C ARG A 86 -0.86 9.43 7.35
N ASP A 87 -0.14 10.54 7.53
CA ASP A 87 0.86 10.69 8.59
C ASP A 87 0.56 11.88 9.52
N ILE A 88 -0.56 12.58 9.31
CA ILE A 88 -0.90 13.80 10.05
C ILE A 88 -2.34 13.71 10.57
N LEU A 89 -2.48 13.87 11.89
CA LEU A 89 -3.74 14.08 12.57
C LEU A 89 -3.78 15.48 13.16
N VAL A 90 -4.97 16.07 13.24
CA VAL A 90 -5.19 17.35 13.93
C VAL A 90 -6.16 17.11 15.07
N VAL A 91 -5.79 17.57 16.26
CA VAL A 91 -6.61 17.52 17.47
C VAL A 91 -7.03 18.94 17.80
N SER A 92 -8.33 19.18 17.82
CA SER A 92 -8.91 20.42 18.30
C SER A 92 -9.36 20.23 19.75
N PRO A 93 -8.62 20.75 20.74
CA PRO A 93 -8.98 20.63 22.14
C PRO A 93 -10.16 21.53 22.49
N THR A 94 -11.01 21.07 23.40
CA THR A 94 -12.05 21.91 24.00
C THR A 94 -11.48 22.70 25.19
N ALA A 95 -12.14 23.79 25.60
CA ALA A 95 -11.69 24.69 26.67
C ALA A 95 -11.37 24.02 28.03
N ARG A 96 -11.83 22.77 28.24
CA ARG A 96 -11.58 21.98 29.45
C ARG A 96 -10.21 21.30 29.49
N HIS A 97 -9.50 21.24 28.36
CA HIS A 97 -8.27 20.46 28.24
C HIS A 97 -7.03 21.36 28.29
N SER A 98 -6.05 20.96 29.11
CA SER A 98 -4.73 21.60 29.12
C SER A 98 -3.91 21.12 27.93
N THR A 99 -3.48 22.04 27.08
CA THR A 99 -2.61 21.76 25.91
C THR A 99 -1.30 21.09 26.33
N GLU A 100 -0.73 21.45 27.49
CA GLU A 100 0.49 20.83 28.00
C GLU A 100 0.31 19.36 28.41
N GLN A 101 -0.82 19.04 29.04
CA GLN A 101 -1.14 17.66 29.43
C GLN A 101 -1.37 16.80 28.18
N LEU A 102 -2.17 17.30 27.24
CA LEU A 102 -2.41 16.66 25.95
C LEU A 102 -1.11 16.35 25.21
N LYS A 103 -0.22 17.34 25.13
CA LYS A 103 1.10 17.20 24.50
C LYS A 103 1.91 16.07 25.12
N ARG A 104 2.00 16.00 26.46
CA ARG A 104 2.77 14.96 27.15
C ARG A 104 2.19 13.58 26.86
N GLU A 105 0.88 13.43 26.93
CA GLU A 105 0.21 12.15 26.67
C GLU A 105 0.31 11.70 25.22
N LEU A 106 0.14 12.63 24.27
CA LEU A 106 0.30 12.35 22.86
C LEU A 106 1.73 11.89 22.56
N LEU A 107 2.74 12.55 23.12
CA LEU A 107 4.13 12.14 22.94
C LEU A 107 4.46 10.78 23.57
N LEU A 108 3.70 10.31 24.56
CA LEU A 108 3.85 8.95 25.12
C LEU A 108 3.36 7.86 24.16
N GLN A 109 2.45 8.17 23.25
CA GLN A 109 1.92 7.19 22.30
C GLN A 109 2.99 6.75 21.30
N PRO A 110 3.21 5.44 21.11
CA PRO A 110 4.29 4.91 20.28
C PRO A 110 4.19 5.27 18.80
N ASP A 111 2.98 5.60 18.36
CA ASP A 111 2.68 6.00 16.99
C ASP A 111 2.92 7.49 16.71
N VAL A 112 3.00 8.32 17.76
CA VAL A 112 3.19 9.76 17.65
C VAL A 112 4.69 10.06 17.67
N TYR A 113 5.13 10.85 16.70
CA TYR A 113 6.53 11.22 16.56
C TYR A 113 6.78 12.66 17.00
N GLU A 114 5.95 13.57 16.52
CA GLU A 114 6.11 15.01 16.72
C GLU A 114 4.72 15.63 16.91
N VAL A 115 4.62 16.58 17.84
CA VAL A 115 3.39 17.32 18.15
C VAL A 115 3.70 18.80 17.98
N GLU A 116 2.96 19.48 17.13
CA GLU A 116 3.06 20.91 16.89
C GLU A 116 1.88 21.62 17.57
N VAL A 117 2.18 22.68 18.31
CA VAL A 117 1.21 23.56 18.96
C VAL A 117 1.54 24.98 18.53
N GLY A 118 0.72 25.55 17.66
CA GLY A 118 1.03 26.83 17.00
C GLY A 118 2.35 26.76 16.22
N GLU A 119 3.34 27.54 16.64
CA GLU A 119 4.69 27.57 16.05
C GLU A 119 5.70 26.68 16.77
N MET A 120 5.31 26.08 17.89
CA MET A 120 6.19 25.24 18.70
C MET A 120 6.10 23.78 18.31
N THR A 121 7.25 23.17 18.10
CA THR A 121 7.38 21.74 17.79
C THR A 121 7.90 20.98 19.00
N HIS A 122 7.22 19.92 19.40
CA HIS A 122 7.57 19.08 20.53
C HIS A 122 7.85 17.65 20.08
N ARG A 123 8.92 17.07 20.61
CA ARG A 123 9.47 15.76 20.24
C ARG A 123 9.89 15.01 21.49
N ARG A 124 10.10 13.70 21.36
CA ARG A 124 10.81 12.93 22.39
C ARG A 124 12.28 13.32 22.39
N GLU A 125 12.93 13.22 23.55
CA GLU A 125 14.35 13.52 23.67
C GLU A 125 15.18 12.59 22.78
N GLY A 126 16.07 13.17 21.98
CA GLY A 126 16.94 12.44 21.04
C GLY A 126 16.34 12.19 19.65
N ASP A 127 15.04 12.46 19.43
CA ASP A 127 14.44 12.31 18.11
C ASP A 127 14.80 13.48 17.16
N LYS A 128 15.13 13.13 15.91
CA LYS A 128 15.36 14.08 14.82
C LYS A 128 14.05 14.81 14.44
N PRO A 129 14.11 15.97 13.77
CA PRO A 129 12.92 16.59 13.19
C PRO A 129 12.21 15.65 12.20
N TYR A 130 10.88 15.64 12.24
CA TYR A 130 10.07 14.78 11.35
C TYR A 130 10.44 14.94 9.87
N ASP A 131 10.61 16.18 9.42
CA ASP A 131 10.92 16.47 8.01
C ASP A 131 12.28 15.91 7.59
N GLN A 132 13.25 15.88 8.50
CA GLN A 132 14.56 15.29 8.24
C GLN A 132 14.44 13.77 8.10
N VAL A 133 13.73 13.10 9.01
CA VAL A 133 13.54 11.64 8.94
C VAL A 133 12.74 11.25 7.69
N LYS A 134 11.69 12.01 7.36
CA LYS A 134 10.90 11.81 6.15
C LYS A 134 11.75 11.92 4.90
N ARG A 135 12.64 12.93 4.83
CA ARG A 135 13.57 13.09 3.72
C ARG A 135 14.55 11.93 3.61
N GLU A 136 15.17 11.51 4.71
CA GLU A 136 16.09 10.36 4.74
C GLU A 136 15.41 9.07 4.25
N LEU A 137 14.14 8.85 4.62
CA LEU A 137 13.37 7.69 4.18
C LEU A 137 13.02 7.76 2.68
N LEU A 138 12.64 8.94 2.19
CA LEU A 138 12.38 9.16 0.77
C LEU A 138 13.64 8.94 -0.07
N GLU A 139 14.78 9.47 0.38
CA GLU A 139 16.08 9.26 -0.29
C GLU A 139 16.46 7.77 -0.32
N LYS A 140 16.29 7.04 0.77
CA LYS A 140 16.50 5.58 0.81
C LYS A 140 15.58 4.83 -0.16
N ALA A 141 14.30 5.22 -0.23
CA ALA A 141 13.33 4.59 -1.13
C ALA A 141 13.66 4.85 -2.61
N VAL A 142 14.06 6.08 -2.96
CA VAL A 142 14.48 6.45 -4.31
C VAL A 142 15.76 5.73 -4.71
N ASN A 143 16.77 5.68 -3.82
CA ASN A 143 18.01 4.96 -4.10
C ASN A 143 17.75 3.47 -4.32
N GLY A 144 16.88 2.85 -3.51
CA GLY A 144 16.47 1.46 -3.68
C GLY A 144 15.76 1.18 -5.01
N SER A 145 14.92 2.12 -5.48
CA SER A 145 14.23 1.97 -6.77
C SER A 145 15.18 2.13 -7.96
N GLN A 146 16.12 3.08 -7.90
CA GLN A 146 17.15 3.27 -8.93
C GLN A 146 18.02 2.03 -9.10
N VAL A 147 18.44 1.39 -8.00
CA VAL A 147 19.22 0.14 -8.04
C VAL A 147 18.42 -0.96 -8.77
N ARG A 148 17.15 -1.16 -8.41
CA ARG A 148 16.29 -2.17 -9.06
C ARG A 148 16.08 -1.88 -10.54
N ILE A 149 15.91 -0.62 -10.92
CA ILE A 149 15.77 -0.21 -12.32
C ILE A 149 17.06 -0.49 -13.08
N ARG A 150 18.21 -0.11 -12.52
CA ARG A 150 19.54 -0.36 -13.10
C ARG A 150 19.78 -1.85 -13.31
N ASP A 151 19.43 -2.69 -12.33
CA ASP A 151 19.59 -4.14 -12.44
C ASP A 151 18.65 -4.74 -13.49
N ARG A 152 17.41 -4.24 -13.60
CA ARG A 152 16.48 -4.65 -14.67
C ARG A 152 17.02 -4.29 -16.04
N ILE A 153 17.57 -3.08 -16.21
CA ILE A 153 18.18 -2.63 -17.46
C ILE A 153 19.40 -3.50 -17.78
N ARG A 154 20.30 -3.74 -16.82
CA ARG A 154 21.48 -4.60 -17.01
C ARG A 154 21.08 -6.02 -17.42
N ASN A 155 20.12 -6.63 -16.73
CA ASN A 155 19.62 -7.96 -17.06
C ASN A 155 18.99 -8.00 -18.46
N LYS A 156 18.28 -6.94 -18.86
CA LYS A 156 17.68 -6.85 -20.19
C LYS A 156 18.74 -6.71 -21.28
N ILE A 157 19.78 -5.91 -21.04
CA ILE A 157 20.93 -5.78 -21.95
C ILE A 157 21.63 -7.13 -22.11
N ASN A 158 21.94 -7.82 -21.02
CA ASN A 158 22.58 -9.15 -21.06
C ASN A 158 21.74 -10.18 -21.81
N GLN A 159 20.41 -10.17 -21.64
CA GLN A 159 19.51 -11.03 -22.42
C GLN A 159 19.54 -10.72 -23.92
N LEU A 160 19.63 -9.45 -24.31
CA LEU A 160 19.69 -9.06 -25.71
C LEU A 160 21.04 -9.40 -26.35
N ILE A 161 22.15 -9.18 -25.63
CA ILE A 161 23.49 -9.56 -26.08
C ILE A 161 23.59 -11.08 -26.22
N GLY A 162 23.14 -11.84 -25.22
CA GLY A 162 23.15 -13.31 -25.25
C GLY A 162 22.19 -13.91 -26.29
N ARG A 163 21.19 -13.16 -26.76
CA ARG A 163 20.38 -13.55 -27.92
C ARG A 163 21.12 -13.29 -29.23
N ARG A 164 21.74 -12.13 -29.40
CA ARG A 164 22.54 -11.82 -30.60
C ARG A 164 23.69 -12.79 -30.82
N SER A 165 24.39 -13.21 -29.76
CA SER A 165 25.45 -14.22 -29.90
C SER A 165 24.91 -15.59 -30.28
N LYS A 166 23.68 -15.92 -29.86
CA LYS A 166 23.02 -17.17 -30.23
C LYS A 166 22.51 -17.13 -31.66
N ASP A 167 21.97 -16.00 -32.12
CA ASP A 167 21.51 -15.82 -33.49
C ASP A 167 22.71 -15.83 -34.47
N ALA A 168 23.82 -15.18 -34.13
CA ALA A 168 25.06 -15.23 -34.91
C ALA A 168 25.67 -16.65 -35.00
N ALA A 169 25.54 -17.46 -33.94
CA ALA A 169 26.01 -18.85 -33.96
C ALA A 169 25.09 -19.81 -34.75
N VAL A 170 23.84 -19.43 -35.03
CA VAL A 170 22.92 -20.22 -35.87
C VAL A 170 23.23 -20.00 -37.35
N ASP A 171 23.68 -18.81 -37.73
CA ASP A 171 24.02 -18.49 -39.13
C ASP A 171 25.32 -19.19 -39.60
N GLU A 172 26.28 -19.47 -38.72
CA GLU A 172 27.51 -20.20 -39.06
C GLU A 172 27.38 -21.74 -39.01
N ALA A 173 26.31 -22.28 -38.42
CA ALA A 173 26.09 -23.73 -38.28
C ALA A 173 25.05 -24.32 -39.26
N GLY A 174 24.63 -23.52 -40.25
CA GLY A 174 23.45 -23.73 -41.11
C GLY A 174 23.41 -25.04 -41.90
N ASP A 175 24.56 -25.57 -42.35
CA ASP A 175 24.54 -26.74 -43.25
C ASP A 175 24.75 -28.11 -42.58
N ALA A 176 25.34 -28.17 -41.38
CA ALA A 176 25.62 -29.45 -40.71
C ALA A 176 24.56 -29.85 -39.66
N PHE A 177 23.88 -28.88 -39.03
CA PHE A 177 23.02 -29.15 -37.86
C PHE A 177 21.58 -29.56 -38.22
N VAL A 178 21.10 -29.19 -39.41
CA VAL A 178 19.71 -29.48 -39.85
C VAL A 178 19.48 -30.99 -40.03
N ALA A 179 20.50 -31.73 -40.47
CA ALA A 179 20.41 -33.18 -40.63
C ALA A 179 20.34 -33.93 -39.27
N GLU A 180 21.11 -33.50 -38.26
CA GLU A 180 21.18 -34.16 -36.97
C GLU A 180 19.97 -33.84 -36.06
N ALA A 181 19.45 -32.61 -36.16
CA ALA A 181 18.24 -32.18 -35.46
C ALA A 181 17.00 -32.93 -35.97
N GLY A 182 16.90 -33.18 -37.28
CA GLY A 182 15.85 -34.00 -37.89
C GLY A 182 15.84 -35.43 -37.36
N ALA A 183 17.02 -36.06 -37.27
CA ALA A 183 17.15 -37.43 -36.74
C ALA A 183 16.76 -37.53 -35.25
N LYS A 184 17.16 -36.56 -34.43
CA LYS A 184 16.79 -36.51 -33.00
C LYS A 184 15.29 -36.25 -32.80
N ALA A 185 14.68 -35.38 -33.61
CA ALA A 185 13.24 -35.12 -33.58
C ALA A 185 12.43 -36.35 -33.99
N ALA A 186 12.83 -37.04 -35.07
CA ALA A 186 12.20 -38.28 -35.54
C ALA A 186 12.28 -39.40 -34.48
N LYS A 187 13.42 -39.55 -33.80
CA LYS A 187 13.60 -40.54 -32.73
C LYS A 187 12.71 -40.24 -31.51
N ARG A 188 12.50 -38.97 -31.16
CA ARG A 188 11.57 -38.56 -30.09
C ARG A 188 10.12 -38.79 -30.47
N ALA A 189 9.73 -38.50 -31.71
CA ALA A 189 8.38 -38.76 -32.23
C ALA A 189 8.06 -40.27 -32.24
N ALA A 190 8.98 -41.11 -32.74
CA ALA A 190 8.83 -42.57 -32.73
C ALA A 190 8.71 -43.15 -31.31
N LYS A 191 9.48 -42.61 -30.35
CA LYS A 191 9.40 -43.02 -28.93
C LYS A 191 8.04 -42.66 -28.31
N ARG A 192 7.49 -41.49 -28.63
CA ARG A 192 6.14 -41.07 -28.18
C ARG A 192 5.06 -41.96 -28.78
N ALA A 193 5.13 -42.25 -30.08
CA ALA A 193 4.18 -43.14 -30.75
C ALA A 193 4.18 -44.56 -30.17
N LYS A 194 5.37 -45.12 -29.88
CA LYS A 194 5.50 -46.45 -29.25
C LYS A 194 4.91 -46.48 -27.83
N ARG A 195 5.07 -45.42 -27.05
CA ARG A 195 4.46 -45.28 -25.71
C ARG A 195 2.93 -45.18 -25.80
N ALA A 196 2.40 -44.39 -26.73
CA ALA A 196 0.97 -44.27 -26.95
C ALA A 196 0.32 -45.61 -27.35
N ARG A 197 0.93 -46.36 -28.27
CA ARG A 197 0.46 -47.70 -28.67
C ARG A 197 0.46 -48.71 -27.50
N ARG A 198 1.50 -48.67 -26.65
CA ARG A 198 1.56 -49.53 -25.45
C ARG A 198 0.49 -49.16 -24.42
N ALA A 199 0.21 -47.87 -24.24
CA ALA A 199 -0.85 -47.41 -23.35
C ALA A 199 -2.22 -47.86 -23.85
N LYS A 200 -2.50 -47.74 -25.16
CA LYS A 200 -3.75 -48.20 -25.77
C LYS A 200 -3.97 -49.70 -25.58
N ARG A 201 -2.97 -50.53 -25.90
CA ARG A 201 -3.03 -52.00 -25.68
C ARG A 201 -3.24 -52.40 -24.22
N ARG A 202 -2.66 -51.65 -23.27
CA ARG A 202 -2.88 -51.90 -21.83
C ARG A 202 -4.30 -51.57 -21.40
N LYS A 203 -4.92 -50.53 -21.99
CA LYS A 203 -6.31 -50.17 -21.75
C LYS A 203 -7.25 -51.24 -22.30
N GLU A 204 -7.06 -51.66 -23.55
CA GLU A 204 -7.84 -52.73 -24.19
C GLU A 204 -7.78 -54.05 -23.40
N LYS A 205 -6.59 -54.47 -22.94
CA LYS A 205 -6.46 -55.68 -22.09
C LYS A 205 -7.18 -55.56 -20.74
N ARG A 206 -7.21 -54.36 -20.14
CA ARG A 206 -7.94 -54.13 -18.87
C ARG A 206 -9.44 -54.11 -19.07
N GLU A 207 -9.92 -53.66 -20.22
CA GLU A 207 -11.35 -53.68 -20.57
C GLU A 207 -11.81 -55.12 -20.87
N ALA A 208 -11.01 -55.91 -21.59
CA ALA A 208 -11.28 -57.33 -21.83
C ALA A 208 -11.34 -58.14 -20.52
N ALA A 209 -10.34 -57.98 -19.63
CA ALA A 209 -10.31 -58.70 -18.34
C ALA A 209 -11.42 -58.28 -17.35
N LYS A 210 -12.09 -57.14 -17.58
CA LYS A 210 -13.26 -56.72 -16.80
C LYS A 210 -14.58 -57.27 -17.36
N GLY A 211 -14.59 -57.75 -18.61
CA GLY A 211 -15.72 -58.45 -19.21
C GLY A 211 -15.87 -59.85 -18.64
N ASP A 212 -14.76 -60.59 -18.55
CA ASP A 212 -14.77 -61.99 -18.11
C ASP A 212 -15.09 -62.17 -16.60
N SER A 213 -14.83 -61.16 -15.76
CA SER A 213 -15.13 -61.23 -14.32
C SER A 213 -16.58 -60.90 -13.94
N LYS A 214 -17.45 -60.62 -14.93
CA LYS A 214 -18.89 -60.37 -14.70
C LYS A 214 -19.77 -61.60 -14.88
N GLU A 215 -19.27 -62.70 -15.44
CA GLU A 215 -20.06 -63.93 -15.65
C GLU A 215 -19.95 -64.95 -14.50
N GLU A 216 -19.07 -64.77 -13.51
CA GLU A 216 -18.92 -65.71 -12.37
C GLU A 216 -19.70 -65.35 -11.10
N VAL A 217 -20.59 -64.35 -11.12
CA VAL A 217 -21.34 -63.90 -9.91
C VAL A 217 -22.84 -64.30 -9.93
N GLU A 218 -23.29 -65.05 -10.93
CA GLU A 218 -24.63 -65.66 -10.94
C GLU A 218 -24.56 -67.19 -10.92
N LEU A 219 -24.10 -67.77 -9.80
CA LEU A 219 -24.39 -69.15 -9.40
C LEU A 219 -24.53 -69.24 -7.88
#